data_AF-A0AAN8W3T0-F1
#
_entry.id   AF-A0AAN8W3T0-F1
#
_cell.length_a   1.000
_cell.length_b   1.000
_cell.length_c   1.000
_cell.angle_alpha   90.00
_cell.angle_beta   90.00
_cell.angle_gamma   90.00
#
_symmetry.space_group_name_H-M   'P 1'
#
loop_
_entity.id
_entity.type
_entity.pdbx_description
1 polymer ?
#
loop_
_entity_poly.entity_id
_entity_poly.type
_entity_poly.pdbx_seq_one_letter_code
_entity_poly.pdbx_strand_id
1 'polypeptide(L)'
;MMLILCFSLFLLLSSPTTLLCSDTFTRNDFPADFVFGSGTSAYQVEGAAMEDGRTPSIWDTFTHSGIVRGNGDVASDGYHKYKEEVILMVDTGLDSPSHDGRGTVNPKGVEYYNNLINELVRNAIMHDDAPPDGFPVTPWGLQGVLEYFKSVYGNPPIYIHENGQKTDRTASLNDTSRVEYLRGYIGSMLDALRNGSNTRGYFSWSFLDVFELWDGNASSYGLYYVDLNDKDLKRHPKPSAHWYTNFLKGGRINCLDGICSRAAETASEACSSFSLTV
;
A
#
# COMPACT_ATOMS: atom_id res chain seq x y z
N MET A 1 -51.67 -13.70 53.41
CA MET A 1 -50.74 -14.58 52.66
C MET A 1 -50.81 -14.15 51.21
N MET A 2 -49.92 -13.24 50.80
CA MET A 2 -49.98 -12.50 49.54
C MET A 2 -48.79 -12.97 48.70
N LEU A 3 -49.02 -13.78 47.66
CA LEU A 3 -47.98 -14.32 46.78
C LEU A 3 -47.63 -13.30 45.69
N ILE A 4 -46.35 -12.99 45.62
CA ILE A 4 -45.70 -12.11 44.64
C ILE A 4 -45.48 -12.90 43.34
N LEU A 5 -46.00 -12.41 42.21
CA LEU A 5 -45.65 -12.90 40.88
C LEU A 5 -44.27 -12.34 40.48
N CYS A 6 -43.28 -13.22 40.33
CA CYS A 6 -42.00 -12.91 39.71
C CYS A 6 -42.15 -12.88 38.18
N PHE A 7 -42.02 -11.69 37.58
CA PHE A 7 -41.78 -11.53 36.15
C PHE A 7 -40.29 -11.79 35.86
N SER A 8 -39.97 -12.93 35.25
CA SER A 8 -38.62 -13.23 34.75
C SER A 8 -38.44 -12.55 33.39
N LEU A 9 -37.79 -11.38 33.40
CA LEU A 9 -37.34 -10.68 32.21
C LEU A 9 -36.19 -11.48 31.57
N PHE A 10 -36.47 -12.28 30.54
CA PHE A 10 -35.43 -12.85 29.67
C PHE A 10 -34.90 -11.73 28.76
N LEU A 11 -33.86 -11.03 29.23
CA LEU A 11 -32.98 -10.24 28.39
C LEU A 11 -32.17 -11.21 27.53
N LEU A 12 -32.62 -11.45 26.30
CA LEU A 12 -31.75 -11.92 25.23
C LEU A 12 -30.72 -10.82 24.98
N LEU A 13 -29.55 -10.92 25.63
CA LEU A 13 -28.37 -10.20 25.18
C LEU A 13 -28.05 -10.71 23.77
N SER A 14 -28.55 -10.03 22.75
CA SER A 14 -27.88 -10.00 21.47
C SER A 14 -26.55 -9.31 21.73
N SER A 15 -25.50 -10.08 22.01
CA SER A 15 -24.15 -9.57 21.96
C SER A 15 -23.98 -8.93 20.58
N PRO A 16 -23.65 -7.64 20.47
CA PRO A 16 -23.13 -7.14 19.22
C PRO A 16 -21.91 -8.02 18.94
N THR A 17 -21.93 -8.78 17.86
CA THR A 17 -20.71 -9.28 17.25
C THR A 17 -19.94 -8.05 16.85
N THR A 18 -19.16 -7.53 17.79
CA THR A 18 -18.02 -6.68 17.49
C THR A 18 -17.16 -7.55 16.60
N LEU A 19 -17.17 -7.24 15.30
CA LEU A 19 -16.16 -7.73 14.38
C LEU A 19 -14.86 -7.09 14.87
N LEU A 20 -14.22 -7.71 15.86
CA LEU A 20 -12.87 -7.38 16.25
C LEU A 20 -12.02 -7.69 15.03
N CYS A 21 -11.68 -6.64 14.27
CA CYS A 21 -10.56 -6.70 13.34
C CYS A 21 -9.39 -7.23 14.19
N SER A 22 -8.94 -8.44 13.89
CA SER A 22 -7.88 -9.06 14.68
C SER A 22 -6.64 -8.20 14.48
N ASP A 23 -6.28 -7.42 15.51
CA ASP A 23 -5.16 -6.47 15.52
C ASP A 23 -3.78 -7.11 15.29
N THR A 24 -3.74 -8.42 15.06
CA THR A 24 -2.53 -9.20 14.89
C THR A 24 -2.74 -10.23 13.78
N PHE A 25 -2.10 -10.00 12.64
CA PHE A 25 -1.98 -10.98 11.56
C PHE A 25 -0.51 -11.18 11.20
N THR A 26 -0.22 -12.29 10.54
CA THR A 26 1.12 -12.71 10.11
C THR A 26 1.06 -13.20 8.67
N ARG A 27 2.23 -13.39 8.03
CA ARG A 27 2.31 -13.99 6.69
C ARG A 27 1.62 -15.35 6.57
N ASN A 28 1.48 -16.09 7.68
CA ASN A 28 0.84 -17.40 7.73
C ASN A 28 -0.70 -17.35 7.68
N ASP A 29 -1.30 -16.16 7.86
CA ASP A 29 -2.74 -15.98 7.71
C ASP A 29 -3.17 -15.88 6.23
N PHE A 30 -2.19 -15.74 5.31
CA PHE A 30 -2.41 -15.72 3.87
C PHE A 30 -2.26 -17.12 3.26
N PRO A 31 -2.91 -17.39 2.11
CA PRO A 31 -2.67 -18.61 1.35
C PRO A 31 -1.18 -18.85 1.08
N ALA A 32 -0.77 -20.12 1.06
CA ALA A 32 0.63 -20.49 0.83
C ALA A 32 1.14 -20.05 -0.55
N ASP A 33 0.24 -19.98 -1.54
CA ASP A 33 0.47 -19.52 -2.91
C ASP A 33 0.27 -18.00 -3.09
N PHE A 34 -0.07 -17.27 -2.02
CA PHE A 34 -0.23 -15.82 -2.09
C PHE A 34 1.14 -15.14 -2.27
N VAL A 35 1.23 -14.24 -3.25
CA VAL A 35 2.49 -13.59 -3.63
C VAL A 35 2.63 -12.24 -2.94
N PHE A 36 3.69 -12.06 -2.16
CA PHE A 36 4.11 -10.73 -1.71
C PHE A 36 5.32 -10.26 -2.48
N GLY A 37 5.21 -9.08 -3.06
CA GLY A 37 6.27 -8.48 -3.86
C GLY A 37 6.42 -7.00 -3.61
N SER A 38 7.26 -6.38 -4.43
CA SER A 38 7.39 -4.93 -4.46
C SER A 38 7.48 -4.44 -5.90
N GLY A 39 6.92 -3.26 -6.14
CA GLY A 39 6.90 -2.61 -7.45
C GLY A 39 8.11 -1.73 -7.69
N THR A 40 8.54 -1.70 -8.95
CA THR A 40 9.58 -0.81 -9.50
C THR A 40 9.19 -0.37 -10.90
N SER A 41 9.75 0.75 -11.37
CA SER A 41 9.58 1.24 -12.75
C SER A 41 10.94 1.60 -13.33
N ALA A 42 11.17 1.22 -14.59
CA ALA A 42 12.46 1.36 -15.27
C ALA A 42 13.01 2.80 -15.18
N TYR A 43 12.23 3.78 -15.63
CA TYR A 43 12.68 5.18 -15.64
C TYR A 43 12.93 5.76 -14.24
N GLN A 44 12.22 5.25 -13.23
CA GLN A 44 12.31 5.76 -11.86
C GLN A 44 13.50 5.15 -11.08
N VAL A 45 13.97 3.95 -11.48
CA VAL A 45 14.97 3.16 -10.76
C VAL A 45 16.30 3.02 -11.50
N GLU A 46 16.27 2.75 -12.80
CA GLU A 46 17.43 2.22 -13.52
C GLU A 46 18.54 3.26 -13.69
N GLY A 47 18.20 4.47 -14.15
CA GLY A 47 19.20 5.45 -14.56
C GLY A 47 19.86 5.06 -15.90
N ALA A 48 21.18 5.26 -15.99
CA ALA A 48 22.00 4.92 -17.15
C ALA A 48 21.43 5.45 -18.49
N ALA A 49 20.83 6.65 -18.47
CA ALA A 49 20.00 7.13 -19.57
C ALA A 49 20.73 7.25 -20.92
N MET A 50 22.06 7.36 -20.90
CA MET A 50 22.93 7.56 -22.07
C MET A 50 23.91 6.40 -22.31
N GLU A 51 23.73 5.28 -21.62
CA GLU A 51 24.66 4.14 -21.66
C GLU A 51 24.18 3.03 -22.60
N ASP A 52 25.10 2.19 -23.04
CA ASP A 52 24.86 0.96 -23.80
C ASP A 52 23.89 1.07 -25.00
N GLY A 53 23.83 2.26 -25.61
CA GLY A 53 22.99 2.53 -26.77
C GLY A 53 21.50 2.69 -26.46
N ARG A 54 21.13 2.92 -25.20
CA ARG A 54 19.75 3.25 -24.81
C ARG A 54 19.26 4.48 -25.60
N THR A 55 18.08 4.35 -26.19
CA THR A 55 17.42 5.47 -26.88
C THR A 55 16.57 6.29 -25.89
N PRO A 56 16.52 7.62 -26.02
CA PRO A 56 15.69 8.46 -25.16
C PRO A 56 14.21 8.07 -25.23
N SER A 57 13.58 8.00 -24.06
CA SER A 57 12.13 7.85 -23.90
C SER A 57 11.43 9.22 -23.86
N ILE A 58 10.09 9.20 -23.80
CA ILE A 58 9.28 10.40 -23.59
C ILE A 58 9.65 11.08 -22.26
N TRP A 59 9.96 10.31 -21.22
CA TRP A 59 10.33 10.85 -19.91
C TRP A 59 11.69 11.55 -19.90
N ASP A 60 12.65 11.10 -20.70
CA ASP A 60 13.92 11.81 -20.89
C ASP A 60 13.66 13.20 -21.50
N THR A 61 12.89 13.22 -22.60
CA THR A 61 12.55 14.48 -23.28
C THR A 61 11.79 15.44 -22.36
N PHE A 62 10.85 14.90 -21.57
CA PHE A 62 10.00 15.69 -20.68
C PHE A 62 10.75 16.24 -19.46
N THR A 63 11.59 15.44 -18.80
CA THR A 63 12.33 15.90 -17.62
C THR A 63 13.45 16.87 -17.99
N HIS A 64 14.09 16.71 -19.15
CA HIS A 64 15.07 17.68 -19.66
C HIS A 64 14.44 18.98 -20.18
N SER A 65 13.10 19.06 -20.30
CA SER A 65 12.42 20.29 -20.73
C SER A 65 12.38 21.37 -19.64
N GLY A 66 12.74 21.03 -18.40
CA GLY A 66 12.71 21.94 -17.24
C GLY A 66 11.33 22.15 -16.61
N ILE A 67 10.30 21.42 -17.04
CA ILE A 67 8.96 21.45 -16.43
C ILE A 67 8.95 20.74 -15.07
N VAL A 68 9.70 19.66 -14.96
CA VAL A 68 9.81 18.83 -13.76
C VAL A 68 11.11 19.13 -13.02
N ARG A 69 11.11 18.95 -11.69
CA ARG A 69 12.32 19.12 -10.87
C ARG A 69 13.24 17.92 -11.02
N GLY A 70 14.32 18.09 -11.78
CA GLY A 70 15.33 17.05 -11.98
C GLY A 70 14.97 16.07 -13.09
N ASN A 71 15.70 14.96 -13.18
CA ASN A 71 15.53 13.92 -14.19
C ASN A 71 15.89 12.54 -13.64
N GLY A 72 15.54 11.50 -14.41
CA GLY A 72 15.87 10.11 -14.12
C GLY A 72 17.18 9.63 -14.74
N ASP A 73 18.12 10.53 -15.09
CA ASP A 73 19.31 10.14 -15.86
C ASP A 73 20.19 9.14 -15.10
N VAL A 74 20.31 9.36 -13.79
CA VAL A 74 20.99 8.48 -12.83
C VAL A 74 19.99 7.74 -11.94
N ALA A 75 18.89 8.40 -11.54
CA ALA A 75 17.89 7.84 -10.63
C ALA A 75 18.52 7.23 -9.36
N SER A 76 18.15 5.98 -9.00
CA SER A 76 18.81 5.21 -7.95
C SER A 76 20.02 4.41 -8.45
N ASP A 77 20.35 4.49 -9.74
CA ASP A 77 21.40 3.72 -10.40
C ASP A 77 21.18 2.20 -10.33
N GLY A 78 19.91 1.79 -10.47
CA GLY A 78 19.53 0.38 -10.45
C GLY A 78 20.16 -0.43 -11.59
N TYR A 79 20.43 0.20 -12.73
CA TYR A 79 21.06 -0.44 -13.88
C TYR A 79 22.41 -1.09 -13.53
N HIS A 80 23.22 -0.41 -12.72
CA HIS A 80 24.51 -0.92 -12.26
C HIS A 80 24.43 -1.72 -10.95
N LYS A 81 23.42 -1.46 -10.13
CA LYS A 81 23.35 -1.95 -8.74
C LYS A 81 22.30 -3.03 -8.50
N TYR A 82 21.61 -3.49 -9.54
CA TYR A 82 20.55 -4.52 -9.45
C TYR A 82 20.97 -5.78 -8.67
N LYS A 83 22.25 -6.17 -8.69
CA LYS A 83 22.75 -7.33 -7.93
C LYS A 83 22.64 -7.14 -6.41
N GLU A 84 22.97 -5.95 -5.92
CA GLU A 84 22.80 -5.59 -4.50
C GLU A 84 21.32 -5.54 -4.14
N GLU A 85 20.50 -4.97 -5.03
CA GLU A 85 19.05 -4.86 -4.84
C GLU A 85 18.39 -6.22 -4.76
N VAL A 86 18.77 -7.17 -5.62
CA VAL A 86 18.29 -8.56 -5.57
C VAL A 86 18.63 -9.22 -4.24
N ILE A 87 19.83 -8.99 -3.69
CA ILE A 87 20.21 -9.50 -2.37
C ILE A 87 19.29 -8.91 -1.30
N LEU A 88 19.04 -7.60 -1.32
CA LEU A 88 18.12 -6.95 -0.39
C LEU A 88 16.68 -7.48 -0.50
N MET A 89 16.19 -7.74 -1.72
CA MET A 89 14.86 -8.31 -1.96
C MET A 89 14.73 -9.73 -1.38
N VAL A 90 15.76 -10.57 -1.58
CA VAL A 90 15.83 -11.92 -1.00
C VAL A 90 15.90 -11.85 0.53
N ASP A 91 16.74 -10.96 1.07
CA ASP A 91 16.88 -10.78 2.52
C ASP A 91 15.60 -10.25 3.17
N THR A 92 14.82 -9.44 2.45
CA THR A 92 13.49 -8.98 2.87
C THR A 92 12.48 -10.13 2.89
N GLY A 93 12.65 -11.14 2.04
CA GLY A 93 11.74 -12.27 1.90
C GLY A 93 10.63 -12.05 0.87
N LEU A 94 10.88 -11.26 -0.18
CA LEU A 94 9.93 -11.07 -1.28
C LEU A 94 9.83 -12.33 -2.14
N ASP A 95 8.61 -12.68 -2.56
CA ASP A 95 8.34 -13.81 -3.45
C ASP A 95 8.64 -13.45 -4.93
N SER A 96 8.45 -12.19 -5.33
CA SER A 96 8.72 -11.70 -6.69
C SER A 96 8.88 -10.17 -6.74
N PRO A 97 9.77 -9.64 -7.61
CA PRO A 97 9.65 -8.26 -8.07
C PRO A 97 8.42 -8.13 -8.99
N SER A 98 7.66 -7.02 -8.90
CA SER A 98 6.62 -6.71 -9.88
C SER A 98 7.30 -6.37 -11.21
N HIS A 99 7.03 -7.17 -12.24
CA HIS A 99 7.40 -6.83 -13.61
C HIS A 99 6.11 -6.42 -14.31
N ASP A 100 6.09 -5.22 -14.89
CA ASP A 100 4.92 -4.69 -15.57
C ASP A 100 4.52 -5.59 -16.75
N GLY A 101 3.31 -6.12 -16.65
CA GLY A 101 2.72 -6.98 -17.66
C GLY A 101 2.37 -6.19 -18.90
N ARG A 102 3.12 -6.39 -20.00
CA ARG A 102 2.62 -6.07 -21.34
C ARG A 102 1.46 -7.02 -21.65
N GLY A 103 0.24 -6.51 -21.51
CA GLY A 103 -1.01 -7.18 -21.90
C GLY A 103 -1.90 -6.24 -22.72
N THR A 104 -2.81 -6.82 -23.50
CA THR A 104 -3.85 -6.06 -24.21
C THR A 104 -4.77 -5.34 -23.21
N VAL A 105 -4.93 -4.03 -23.37
CA VAL A 105 -5.79 -3.18 -22.52
C VAL A 105 -7.24 -3.69 -22.53
N ASN A 106 -7.84 -3.85 -21.35
CA ASN A 106 -9.26 -4.15 -21.20
C ASN A 106 -10.08 -2.85 -21.16
N PRO A 107 -10.84 -2.49 -22.23
CA PRO A 107 -11.57 -1.23 -22.29
C PRO A 107 -12.64 -1.10 -21.20
N LYS A 108 -13.23 -2.20 -20.73
CA LYS A 108 -14.19 -2.17 -19.61
C LYS A 108 -13.53 -1.87 -18.27
N GLY A 109 -12.25 -2.22 -18.11
CA GLY A 109 -11.47 -1.86 -16.92
C GLY A 109 -11.15 -0.37 -16.89
N VAL A 110 -10.79 0.21 -18.04
CA VAL A 110 -10.54 1.65 -18.17
C VAL A 110 -11.81 2.46 -17.90
N GLU A 111 -12.94 2.05 -18.47
CA GLU A 111 -14.25 2.68 -18.22
C GLU A 111 -14.63 2.63 -16.72
N TYR A 112 -14.33 1.51 -16.05
CA TYR A 112 -14.54 1.38 -14.62
C TYR A 112 -13.72 2.38 -13.80
N TYR A 113 -12.39 2.47 -14.03
CA TYR A 113 -11.56 3.42 -13.29
C TYR A 113 -12.00 4.86 -13.54
N ASN A 114 -12.42 5.19 -14.77
CA ASN A 114 -13.00 6.50 -15.07
C ASN A 114 -14.28 6.75 -14.25
N ASN A 115 -15.20 5.78 -14.19
CA ASN A 115 -16.43 5.92 -13.42
C ASN A 115 -16.16 6.01 -11.91
N LEU A 116 -15.23 5.18 -11.38
CA LEU A 116 -14.81 5.20 -9.98
C LEU A 116 -14.17 6.53 -9.61
N ILE A 117 -13.20 7.02 -10.39
CA ILE A 117 -12.56 8.33 -10.19
C ILE A 117 -13.64 9.43 -10.21
N ASN A 118 -14.56 9.40 -11.17
CA ASN A 118 -15.64 10.38 -11.27
C ASN A 118 -16.60 10.34 -10.07
N GLU A 119 -16.90 9.17 -9.51
CA GLU A 119 -17.72 9.05 -8.29
C GLU A 119 -16.96 9.49 -7.04
N LEU A 120 -15.66 9.17 -6.93
CA LEU A 120 -14.81 9.58 -5.81
C LEU A 120 -14.58 11.11 -5.77
N VAL A 121 -14.42 11.73 -6.94
CA VAL A 121 -14.35 13.19 -7.11
C VAL A 121 -15.71 13.83 -6.79
N ARG A 122 -16.82 13.26 -7.29
CA ARG A 122 -18.18 13.80 -7.04
C ARG A 122 -18.59 13.78 -5.57
N ASN A 123 -18.17 12.76 -4.83
CA ASN A 123 -18.47 12.63 -3.40
C ASN A 123 -17.41 13.25 -2.49
N ALA A 124 -16.51 14.09 -3.05
CA ALA A 124 -15.50 14.84 -2.30
C ALA A 124 -14.55 13.97 -1.44
N ILE A 125 -14.34 12.71 -1.84
CA ILE A 125 -13.39 11.79 -1.17
C ILE A 125 -11.97 12.04 -1.71
N MET A 126 -11.86 12.50 -2.96
CA MET A 126 -10.64 13.01 -3.57
C MET A 126 -10.77 14.53 -3.69
N HIS A 127 -10.30 15.26 -2.68
CA HIS A 127 -10.11 16.71 -2.78
C HIS A 127 -8.75 17.01 -3.43
N ASP A 128 -8.70 17.99 -4.34
CA ASP A 128 -7.47 18.58 -4.87
C ASP A 128 -6.67 19.35 -3.79
N ASP A 129 -7.25 19.46 -2.59
CA ASP A 129 -6.72 20.11 -1.39
C ASP A 129 -6.05 19.08 -0.44
N ALA A 130 -5.37 18.07 -1.00
CA ALA A 130 -4.63 17.10 -0.19
C ALA A 130 -3.75 17.86 0.81
N PRO A 131 -3.78 17.53 2.12
CA PRO A 131 -2.89 18.15 3.09
C PRO A 131 -1.44 17.98 2.62
N PRO A 132 -0.50 18.83 3.10
CA PRO A 132 0.91 18.77 2.69
C PRO A 132 1.53 17.36 2.83
N ASP A 133 0.86 16.52 3.63
CA ASP A 133 1.23 15.18 4.08
C ASP A 133 0.41 14.07 3.37
N GLY A 134 -0.10 14.31 2.16
CA GLY A 134 -0.53 13.25 1.25
C GLY A 134 -1.92 12.65 1.50
N PHE A 135 -2.36 11.84 0.54
CA PHE A 135 -3.70 11.27 0.42
C PHE A 135 -4.23 10.62 1.71
N PRO A 136 -5.55 10.68 1.98
CA PRO A 136 -6.13 10.09 3.19
C PRO A 136 -5.90 8.57 3.22
N VAL A 137 -5.31 8.09 4.32
CA VAL A 137 -5.06 6.66 4.58
C VAL A 137 -6.40 5.96 4.82
N THR A 138 -6.85 5.17 3.84
CA THR A 138 -8.20 4.57 3.81
C THR A 138 -8.15 3.07 3.50
N PRO A 139 -7.66 2.22 4.43
CA PRO A 139 -7.55 0.78 4.20
C PRO A 139 -8.88 0.09 3.84
N TRP A 140 -9.97 0.52 4.46
CA TRP A 140 -11.33 0.05 4.17
C TRP A 140 -11.72 0.28 2.69
N GLY A 141 -11.15 1.29 2.03
CA GLY A 141 -11.38 1.56 0.62
C GLY A 141 -10.84 0.45 -0.27
N LEU A 142 -9.65 -0.09 0.03
CA LEU A 142 -9.10 -1.23 -0.68
C LEU A 142 -10.00 -2.46 -0.52
N GLN A 143 -10.43 -2.76 0.72
CA GLN A 143 -11.36 -3.87 0.96
C GLN A 143 -12.65 -3.70 0.15
N GLY A 144 -13.25 -2.51 0.17
CA GLY A 144 -14.46 -2.21 -0.58
C GLY A 144 -14.30 -2.42 -2.09
N VAL A 145 -13.16 -2.01 -2.67
CA VAL A 145 -12.86 -2.24 -4.10
C VAL A 145 -12.74 -3.74 -4.41
N LEU A 146 -12.06 -4.51 -3.56
CA LEU A 146 -11.92 -5.96 -3.74
C LEU A 146 -13.27 -6.69 -3.61
N GLU A 147 -14.11 -6.27 -2.67
CA GLU A 147 -15.47 -6.79 -2.51
C GLU A 147 -16.39 -6.40 -3.67
N TYR A 148 -16.21 -5.21 -4.22
CA TYR A 148 -16.89 -4.77 -5.44
C TYR A 148 -16.49 -5.63 -6.64
N PHE A 149 -15.19 -5.87 -6.86
CA PHE A 149 -14.74 -6.75 -7.94
C PHE A 149 -15.27 -8.18 -7.80
N LYS A 150 -15.30 -8.69 -6.57
CA LYS A 150 -15.92 -9.97 -6.25
C LYS A 150 -17.39 -10.01 -6.67
N SER A 151 -18.16 -9.01 -6.26
CA SER A 151 -19.62 -8.99 -6.41
C SER A 151 -20.08 -8.68 -7.83
N VAL A 152 -19.37 -7.79 -8.53
CA VAL A 152 -19.80 -7.23 -9.82
C VAL A 152 -19.13 -7.93 -11.01
N TYR A 153 -17.88 -8.39 -10.87
CA TYR A 153 -17.10 -8.96 -11.98
C TYR A 153 -16.90 -10.48 -11.86
N GLY A 154 -17.64 -11.14 -10.97
CA GLY A 154 -17.56 -12.60 -10.80
C GLY A 154 -16.26 -13.06 -10.15
N ASN A 155 -15.67 -12.23 -9.28
CA ASN A 155 -14.49 -12.57 -8.48
C ASN A 155 -13.27 -13.06 -9.29
N PRO A 156 -12.79 -12.27 -10.26
CA PRO A 156 -11.62 -12.64 -11.05
C PRO A 156 -10.37 -12.71 -10.14
N PRO A 157 -9.31 -13.43 -10.56
CA PRO A 157 -8.01 -13.34 -9.91
C PRO A 157 -7.50 -11.89 -9.92
N ILE A 158 -7.11 -11.36 -8.76
CA ILE A 158 -6.65 -9.97 -8.62
C ILE A 158 -5.22 -9.94 -8.06
N TYR A 159 -4.37 -9.10 -8.65
CA TYR A 159 -3.06 -8.75 -8.12
C TYR A 159 -3.02 -7.24 -7.90
N ILE A 160 -2.68 -6.82 -6.68
CA ILE A 160 -2.48 -5.40 -6.37
C ILE A 160 -1.04 -5.07 -6.77
N HIS A 161 -0.87 -4.49 -7.96
CA HIS A 161 0.45 -4.20 -8.53
C HIS A 161 1.18 -3.04 -7.86
N GLU A 162 0.45 -2.15 -7.19
CA GLU A 162 1.01 -0.97 -6.54
C GLU A 162 0.12 -0.52 -5.37
N ASN A 163 0.72 -0.43 -4.20
CA ASN A 163 0.12 0.20 -3.03
C ASN A 163 1.23 0.74 -2.11
N GLY A 164 1.16 2.02 -1.76
CA GLY A 164 2.27 2.71 -1.10
C GLY A 164 1.89 4.06 -0.54
N GLN A 165 2.66 4.53 0.44
CA GLN A 165 2.50 5.85 1.04
C GLN A 165 3.67 6.76 0.69
N LYS A 166 3.33 7.96 0.20
CA LYS A 166 4.28 9.06 0.05
C LYS A 166 4.73 9.57 1.42
N THR A 167 6.04 9.75 1.59
CA THR A 167 6.63 10.55 2.66
C THR A 167 7.58 11.58 2.08
N ASP A 168 7.89 12.63 2.84
CA ASP A 168 9.03 13.50 2.52
C ASP A 168 10.32 12.66 2.52
N ARG A 169 11.19 12.85 1.52
CA ARG A 169 12.46 12.13 1.44
C ARG A 169 13.39 12.43 2.62
N THR A 170 13.36 13.64 3.17
CA THR A 170 14.18 14.04 4.33
C THR A 170 13.70 13.44 5.64
N ALA A 171 12.38 13.26 5.79
CA ALA A 171 11.77 12.59 6.94
C ALA A 171 11.80 11.05 6.82
N SER A 172 12.18 10.51 5.65
CA SER A 172 12.02 9.10 5.29
C SER A 172 12.80 8.11 6.17
N LEU A 173 13.80 8.55 6.93
CA LEU A 173 14.52 7.69 7.87
C LEU A 173 13.69 7.33 9.12
N ASN A 174 12.59 8.04 9.38
CA ASN A 174 11.61 7.71 10.42
C ASN A 174 10.20 7.60 9.81
N ASP A 175 9.97 6.54 9.05
CA ASP A 175 8.73 6.33 8.29
C ASP A 175 7.69 5.46 9.01
N THR A 176 7.49 5.71 10.30
CA THR A 176 6.50 4.96 11.09
C THR A 176 5.09 5.05 10.52
N SER A 177 4.72 6.17 9.89
CA SER A 177 3.46 6.30 9.16
C SER A 177 3.30 5.26 8.04
N ARG A 178 4.38 4.94 7.32
CA ARG A 178 4.38 3.91 6.27
C ARG A 178 4.17 2.52 6.86
N VAL A 179 4.69 2.26 8.06
CA VAL A 179 4.40 1.00 8.79
C VAL A 179 2.91 0.88 9.08
N GLU A 180 2.29 1.94 9.60
CA GLU A 180 0.85 1.97 9.89
C GLU A 180 0.01 1.79 8.61
N TYR A 181 0.42 2.47 7.52
CA TYR A 181 -0.18 2.33 6.20
C TYR A 181 -0.15 0.88 5.71
N LEU A 182 1.04 0.28 5.62
CA LEU A 182 1.20 -1.08 5.11
C LEU A 182 0.43 -2.08 5.96
N ARG A 183 0.49 -1.94 7.29
CA ARG A 183 -0.29 -2.78 8.21
C ARG A 183 -1.79 -2.64 7.95
N GLY A 184 -2.30 -1.43 7.83
CA GLY A 184 -3.72 -1.17 7.58
C GLY A 184 -4.18 -1.80 6.28
N TYR A 185 -3.51 -1.50 5.16
CA TYR A 185 -3.91 -1.98 3.84
C TYR A 185 -3.76 -3.51 3.68
N ILE A 186 -2.69 -4.10 4.20
CA ILE A 186 -2.53 -5.56 4.19
C ILE A 186 -3.58 -6.24 5.08
N GLY A 187 -3.92 -5.65 6.23
CA GLY A 187 -4.99 -6.13 7.10
C GLY A 187 -6.36 -6.09 6.44
N SER A 188 -6.74 -4.97 5.83
CA SER A 188 -8.01 -4.85 5.10
C SER A 188 -8.07 -5.76 3.86
N MET A 189 -6.95 -5.98 3.18
CA MET A 189 -6.86 -6.98 2.11
C MET A 189 -7.08 -8.40 2.66
N LEU A 190 -6.50 -8.73 3.83
CA LEU A 190 -6.72 -10.02 4.48
C LEU A 190 -8.19 -10.23 4.85
N ASP A 191 -8.87 -9.18 5.32
CA ASP A 191 -10.31 -9.24 5.59
C ASP A 191 -11.11 -9.47 4.30
N ALA A 192 -10.72 -8.84 3.18
CA ALA A 192 -11.32 -9.13 1.87
C ALA A 192 -11.09 -10.59 1.42
N LEU A 193 -9.88 -11.14 1.64
CA LEU A 193 -9.55 -12.54 1.36
C LEU A 193 -10.41 -13.50 2.20
N ARG A 194 -10.53 -13.22 3.50
CA ARG A 194 -11.40 -13.98 4.43
C ARG A 194 -12.87 -13.92 3.99
N ASN A 195 -13.28 -12.81 3.38
CA ASN A 195 -14.60 -12.63 2.77
C ASN A 195 -14.71 -13.24 1.36
N GLY A 196 -13.73 -14.03 0.91
CA GLY A 196 -13.78 -14.79 -0.35
C GLY A 196 -13.31 -14.02 -1.58
N SER A 197 -12.64 -12.87 -1.44
CA SER A 197 -11.97 -12.22 -2.57
C SER A 197 -10.93 -13.16 -3.19
N ASN A 198 -10.88 -13.23 -4.52
CA ASN A 198 -9.90 -13.99 -5.29
C ASN A 198 -8.60 -13.18 -5.52
N THR A 199 -8.19 -12.41 -4.51
CA THR A 199 -6.91 -11.69 -4.55
C THR A 199 -5.76 -12.69 -4.35
N ARG A 200 -4.68 -12.54 -5.11
CA ARG A 200 -3.58 -13.51 -5.20
C ARG A 200 -2.21 -12.92 -4.93
N GLY A 201 -2.09 -11.60 -4.93
CA GLY A 201 -0.83 -10.97 -4.56
C GLY A 201 -0.94 -9.49 -4.26
N TYR A 202 0.08 -9.01 -3.55
CA TYR A 202 0.22 -7.64 -3.10
C TYR A 202 1.65 -7.17 -3.33
N PHE A 203 1.80 -6.10 -4.09
CA PHE A 203 3.08 -5.50 -4.43
C PHE A 203 3.17 -4.11 -3.82
N SER A 204 4.05 -3.97 -2.82
CA SER A 204 4.29 -2.68 -2.16
C SER A 204 5.02 -1.74 -3.11
N TRP A 205 4.50 -0.53 -3.28
CA TRP A 205 5.19 0.55 -3.98
C TRP A 205 5.90 1.46 -2.97
N SER A 206 7.22 1.56 -2.98
CA SER A 206 8.19 0.88 -3.85
C SER A 206 9.30 0.22 -3.03
N PHE A 207 10.14 -0.58 -3.68
CA PHE A 207 11.19 -1.29 -2.93
C PHE A 207 12.26 -0.31 -2.42
N LEU A 208 12.67 0.64 -3.27
CA LEU A 208 13.70 1.65 -3.00
C LEU A 208 13.13 3.04 -3.20
N ASP A 209 13.80 4.07 -2.66
CA ASP A 209 13.50 5.44 -3.05
C ASP A 209 13.88 5.69 -4.51
N VAL A 210 12.87 6.03 -5.31
CA VAL A 210 12.99 6.22 -6.75
C VAL A 210 12.87 7.70 -7.12
N PHE A 211 13.04 8.00 -8.41
CA PHE A 211 12.67 9.31 -8.97
C PHE A 211 11.15 9.37 -9.19
N GLU A 212 10.44 10.20 -8.43
CA GLU A 212 8.96 10.25 -8.40
C GLU A 212 8.37 11.21 -9.43
N LEU A 213 8.91 11.17 -10.66
CA LEU A 213 8.41 11.90 -11.82
C LEU A 213 8.14 13.37 -11.48
N TRP A 214 6.89 13.77 -11.30
CA TRP A 214 6.47 15.14 -10.96
C TRP A 214 7.16 15.74 -9.73
N ASP A 215 7.37 14.94 -8.67
CA ASP A 215 8.04 15.39 -7.45
C ASP A 215 9.57 15.25 -7.51
N GLY A 216 10.08 14.61 -8.57
CA GLY A 216 11.47 14.26 -8.71
C GLY A 216 12.00 13.52 -7.48
N ASN A 217 13.02 14.10 -6.83
CA ASN A 217 13.66 13.52 -5.65
C ASN A 217 13.15 14.10 -4.31
N ALA A 218 12.06 14.87 -4.30
CA ALA A 218 11.53 15.44 -3.06
C ALA A 218 10.70 14.43 -2.24
N SER A 219 10.08 13.48 -2.94
CA SER A 219 9.19 12.48 -2.35
C SER A 219 9.85 11.12 -2.25
N SER A 220 9.32 10.28 -1.37
CA SER A 220 9.81 8.94 -1.09
C SER A 220 8.64 7.99 -0.89
N TYR A 221 8.65 6.87 -1.60
CA TYR A 221 7.74 5.73 -1.41
C TYR A 221 8.47 4.46 -0.99
N GLY A 222 9.80 4.45 -1.10
CA GLY A 222 10.63 3.27 -0.94
C GLY A 222 10.65 2.72 0.48
N LEU A 223 10.68 1.39 0.60
CA LEU A 223 11.04 0.71 1.85
C LEU A 223 12.51 0.94 2.23
N TYR A 224 13.38 1.07 1.23
CA TYR A 224 14.80 1.40 1.41
C TYR A 224 15.10 2.83 0.98
N TYR A 225 15.80 3.56 1.83
CA TYR A 225 16.33 4.89 1.52
C TYR A 225 17.54 4.77 0.59
N VAL A 226 17.59 5.59 -0.47
CA VAL A 226 18.75 5.71 -1.36
C VAL A 226 19.41 7.07 -1.09
N ASP A 227 20.65 7.06 -0.60
CA ASP A 227 21.40 8.28 -0.32
C ASP A 227 21.94 8.93 -1.60
N LEU A 228 21.20 9.91 -2.13
CA LEU A 228 21.59 10.62 -3.35
C LEU A 228 22.82 11.53 -3.16
N ASN A 229 23.25 11.78 -1.92
CA ASN A 229 24.45 12.56 -1.63
C ASN A 229 25.70 11.66 -1.53
N ASP A 230 25.53 10.35 -1.37
CA ASP A 230 26.61 9.38 -1.40
C ASP A 230 26.94 9.05 -2.87
N LYS A 231 28.24 9.07 -3.22
CA LYS A 231 28.71 8.74 -4.57
C LYS A 231 28.39 7.30 -4.96
N ASP A 232 28.28 6.41 -3.98
CA ASP A 232 27.93 5.01 -4.16
C ASP A 232 26.42 4.78 -4.07
N LEU A 233 25.61 5.83 -3.86
CA LEU A 233 24.14 5.77 -3.74
C LEU A 233 23.67 4.69 -2.76
N LYS A 234 24.27 4.62 -1.56
CA LYS A 234 24.02 3.51 -0.62
C LYS A 234 22.55 3.36 -0.26
N ARG A 235 22.11 2.09 -0.13
CA ARG A 235 20.75 1.72 0.29
C ARG A 235 20.71 1.48 1.79
N HIS A 236 19.73 2.07 2.47
CA HIS A 236 19.53 1.92 3.92
C HIS A 236 18.10 1.43 4.21
N PRO A 237 17.90 0.35 4.98
CA PRO A 237 16.56 -0.09 5.34
C PRO A 237 15.90 0.95 6.25
N LYS A 238 14.63 1.28 5.97
CA LYS A 238 13.80 2.13 6.83
C LYS A 238 13.04 1.28 7.86
N PRO A 239 12.44 1.89 8.90
CA PRO A 239 11.52 1.19 9.79
C PRO A 239 10.45 0.36 9.05
N SER A 240 9.90 0.85 7.93
CA SER A 240 8.97 0.08 7.08
C SER A 240 9.60 -1.17 6.45
N ALA A 241 10.85 -1.11 5.97
CA ALA A 241 11.56 -2.30 5.47
C ALA A 241 11.73 -3.35 6.58
N HIS A 242 12.10 -2.93 7.79
CA HIS A 242 12.24 -3.83 8.92
C HIS A 242 10.91 -4.49 9.30
N TRP A 243 9.83 -3.71 9.36
CA TRP A 243 8.50 -4.23 9.64
C TRP A 243 8.04 -5.22 8.55
N TYR A 244 8.19 -4.85 7.27
CA TYR A 244 7.76 -5.69 6.16
C TYR A 244 8.56 -6.99 6.08
N THR A 245 9.88 -6.93 6.30
CA THR A 245 10.75 -8.12 6.43
C THR A 245 10.26 -9.03 7.56
N ASN A 246 9.97 -8.46 8.74
CA ASN A 246 9.50 -9.24 9.88
C ASN A 246 8.15 -9.90 9.58
N PHE A 247 7.22 -9.16 8.96
CA PHE A 247 5.93 -9.70 8.52
C PHE A 247 6.10 -10.87 7.55
N LEU A 248 6.88 -10.70 6.47
CA LEU A 248 7.10 -11.71 5.43
C LEU A 248 7.80 -12.96 5.97
N LYS A 249 8.68 -12.83 6.96
CA LYS A 249 9.34 -13.96 7.62
C LYS A 249 8.47 -14.64 8.68
N GLY A 250 7.19 -14.29 8.78
CA GLY A 250 6.24 -14.88 9.73
C GLY A 250 6.45 -14.43 11.18
N GLY A 251 7.16 -13.31 11.38
CA GLY A 251 7.31 -12.69 12.69
C GLY A 251 5.96 -12.25 13.23
N ARG A 252 5.73 -12.47 14.54
CA ARG A 252 4.55 -11.93 15.22
C ARG A 252 4.70 -10.41 15.26
N ILE A 253 3.75 -9.70 14.66
CA ILE A 253 3.67 -8.25 14.75
C ILE A 253 3.14 -7.93 16.14
N ASN A 254 4.04 -7.84 17.13
CA ASN A 254 3.68 -7.24 18.40
C ASN A 254 3.44 -5.75 18.13
N CYS A 255 2.29 -5.20 18.54
CA CYS A 255 2.10 -3.77 18.65
C CYS A 255 3.28 -3.23 19.46
N LEU A 256 4.23 -2.55 18.80
CA LEU A 256 5.28 -1.83 19.50
C LEU A 256 4.60 -0.77 20.38
N ASP A 257 5.11 -0.68 21.60
CA ASP A 257 4.58 0.08 22.72
C ASP A 257 3.92 1.41 22.33
N GLY A 258 2.59 1.46 22.43
CA GLY A 258 1.82 2.72 22.46
C GLY A 258 1.28 3.28 21.14
N ILE A 259 1.52 2.65 19.99
CA ILE A 259 1.10 3.20 18.68
C ILE A 259 -0.33 2.76 18.27
N CYS A 260 -0.75 1.55 18.66
CA CYS A 260 -2.05 0.98 18.26
C CYS A 260 -3.30 1.67 18.85
N SER A 261 -3.16 2.51 19.88
CA SER A 261 -4.30 3.09 20.60
C SER A 261 -5.04 4.18 19.81
N ARG A 262 -4.38 4.89 18.89
CA ARG A 262 -5.00 6.02 18.17
C ARG A 262 -5.78 5.64 16.92
N ALA A 263 -5.41 4.55 16.24
CA ALA A 263 -6.11 4.10 15.03
C ALA A 263 -7.43 3.37 15.33
N ALA A 264 -7.53 2.73 16.50
CA ALA A 264 -8.77 2.08 16.94
C ALA A 264 -9.86 3.10 17.34
N GLU A 265 -9.48 4.25 17.88
CA GLU A 265 -10.41 5.33 18.22
C GLU A 265 -11.04 5.96 16.96
N THR A 266 -10.25 6.22 15.91
CA THR A 266 -10.75 6.81 14.66
C THR A 266 -11.60 5.84 13.84
N ALA A 267 -11.30 4.54 13.84
CA ALA A 267 -12.14 3.52 13.20
C ALA A 267 -13.49 3.31 13.92
N SER A 268 -13.49 3.39 15.26
CA SER A 268 -14.71 3.34 16.09
C SER A 268 -15.63 4.55 15.84
N GLU A 269 -15.07 5.75 15.67
CA GLU A 269 -15.84 6.96 15.34
C GLU A 269 -16.43 6.91 13.92
N ALA A 270 -15.68 6.40 12.93
CA ALA A 270 -16.20 6.22 11.57
C ALA A 270 -17.35 5.19 11.52
N CYS A 271 -17.22 4.08 12.27
CA CYS A 271 -18.23 3.02 12.28
C CYS A 271 -19.52 3.41 13.05
N SER A 272 -19.42 4.31 14.03
CA SER A 272 -20.59 4.83 14.78
C SER A 272 -21.36 5.92 14.01
N SER A 273 -20.71 6.59 13.04
CA SER A 273 -21.37 7.60 12.19
C SER A 273 -22.27 7.03 11.08
N PHE A 274 -22.19 5.72 10.82
CA PHE A 274 -22.95 5.02 9.77
C PHE A 274 -24.15 4.19 10.30
N SER A 275 -24.61 4.46 11.52
CA SER A 275 -25.90 3.94 11.98
C SER A 275 -27.03 4.70 11.28
N LEU A 276 -27.44 4.20 10.11
CA LEU A 276 -28.68 4.55 9.42
C LEU A 276 -29.86 4.59 10.40
N THR A 277 -30.37 5.79 10.66
CA THR A 277 -31.77 5.96 11.04
C THR A 277 -32.60 5.67 9.80
N VAL A 278 -33.26 4.50 9.79
CA VAL A 278 -34.43 4.23 8.93
C VAL A 278 -35.62 5.02 9.45
#